data_AF-V7IDT8-F1
#
_entry.id   AF-V7IDT8-F1
#
_cell.length_a   1.000
_cell.length_b   1.000
_cell.length_c   1.000
_cell.angle_alpha   90.00
_cell.angle_beta   90.00
_cell.angle_gamma   90.00
#
_symmetry.space_group_name_H-M   'P 1'
#
loop_
_entity.id
_entity.type
_entity.pdbx_description
1 polymer ?
#
loop_
_entity_poly.entity_id
_entity_poly.type
_entity_poly.pdbx_seq_one_letter_code
_entity_poly.pdbx_strand_id
1 'polypeptide(L)'
;MPYVQYKHPDTPKVYQRYEYTRRIDYGRWKDDNYFSGIDRLWYEFKPDYKKVNFHDVIYTNFPQVVEIIEPRVAENYYADYAIYYEEGYRPGESPTFDSSGFSISLVPAYNDLRARGITPNGRNNIYTLSPACYWDNDLCQTALGYDRDEVIRRLAGKVPDVRPLADGVYIIFNDNPLLSFDNFLAIQHTFKPILGLQ
;
A
#
# COMPACT_ATOMS: atom_id res chain seq x y z
N MET A 1 0.73 -14.51 -14.03
CA MET A 1 -0.05 -15.03 -12.88
C MET A 1 -1.49 -15.21 -13.36
N PRO A 2 -2.18 -16.32 -13.03
CA PRO A 2 -3.59 -16.47 -13.41
C PRO A 2 -4.43 -15.48 -12.61
N TYR A 3 -5.26 -14.70 -13.32
CA TYR A 3 -6.22 -13.80 -12.69
C TYR A 3 -7.57 -13.89 -13.42
N VAL A 4 -8.65 -13.62 -12.69
CA VAL A 4 -9.99 -13.45 -13.24
C VAL A 4 -10.31 -11.96 -13.19
N GLN A 5 -10.57 -11.37 -14.37
CA GLN A 5 -10.97 -9.98 -14.48
C GLN A 5 -12.46 -9.90 -14.80
N TYR A 6 -13.19 -9.20 -13.95
CA TYR A 6 -14.59 -8.88 -14.15
C TYR A 6 -14.73 -7.41 -14.52
N LYS A 7 -15.49 -7.15 -15.59
CA LYS A 7 -15.85 -5.80 -16.03
C LYS A 7 -17.32 -5.59 -15.68
N HIS A 8 -17.60 -4.66 -14.79
CA HIS A 8 -18.97 -4.41 -14.36
C HIS A 8 -19.82 -3.89 -15.53
N PRO A 9 -21.00 -4.48 -15.80
CA PRO A 9 -21.85 -4.11 -16.93
C PRO A 9 -22.34 -2.65 -16.82
N ASP A 10 -22.69 -2.21 -15.61
CA ASP A 10 -23.24 -0.86 -15.38
C ASP A 10 -22.16 0.20 -15.09
N THR A 11 -20.94 -0.24 -14.80
CA THR A 11 -19.77 0.60 -14.49
C THR A 11 -18.54 0.13 -15.29
N PRO A 12 -18.56 0.24 -16.64
CA PRO A 12 -17.53 -0.35 -17.51
C PRO A 12 -16.13 0.25 -17.38
N LYS A 13 -15.94 1.30 -16.58
CA LYS A 13 -14.63 1.89 -16.24
C LYS A 13 -14.10 1.42 -14.87
N VAL A 14 -14.84 0.55 -14.18
CA VAL A 14 -14.42 -0.13 -12.96
C VAL A 14 -14.00 -1.54 -13.36
N TYR A 15 -12.79 -1.91 -12.96
CA TYR A 15 -12.26 -3.25 -13.11
C TYR A 15 -12.17 -3.90 -11.74
N GLN A 16 -12.61 -5.15 -11.68
CA GLN A 16 -12.37 -6.00 -10.54
C GLN A 16 -11.46 -7.13 -10.99
N ARG A 17 -10.33 -7.32 -10.29
CA ARG A 17 -9.39 -8.39 -10.57
C ARG A 17 -9.22 -9.25 -9.32
N TYR A 18 -9.53 -10.53 -9.47
CA TYR A 18 -9.22 -11.56 -8.50
C TYR A 18 -7.95 -12.26 -8.93
N GLU A 19 -6.94 -12.22 -8.08
CA GLU A 19 -5.65 -12.83 -8.37
C GLU A 19 -5.34 -13.89 -7.31
N TYR A 20 -5.35 -15.14 -7.76
CA TYR A 20 -4.98 -16.27 -6.92
C TYR A 20 -3.49 -16.54 -7.09
N THR A 21 -2.71 -16.19 -6.08
CA THR A 21 -1.28 -16.49 -6.07
C THR A 21 -1.08 -17.71 -5.20
N ARG A 22 -1.27 -18.91 -5.78
CA ARG A 22 -0.79 -20.15 -5.15
C ARG A 22 0.67 -19.90 -4.77
N ARG A 23 1.10 -20.32 -3.57
CA ARG A 23 2.52 -20.49 -3.22
C ARG A 23 3.15 -21.50 -4.18
N ILE A 24 3.33 -21.11 -5.43
CA ILE A 24 4.17 -21.76 -6.40
C ILE A 24 5.42 -20.91 -6.36
N ASP A 25 6.51 -21.54 -5.95
CA ASP A 25 7.86 -21.03 -6.02
C ASP A 25 8.18 -20.68 -7.48
N TYR A 26 7.75 -19.49 -7.92
CA TYR A 26 7.93 -19.04 -9.30
C TYR A 26 9.39 -18.70 -9.61
N GLY A 27 10.33 -18.96 -8.69
CA GLY A 27 11.77 -18.77 -8.89
C GLY A 27 12.17 -17.35 -9.28
N ARG A 28 11.24 -16.39 -9.29
CA ARG A 28 11.41 -15.01 -9.76
C ARG A 28 11.23 -13.96 -8.67
N TRP A 29 10.76 -14.36 -7.49
CA TRP A 29 10.60 -13.46 -6.36
C TRP A 29 11.00 -14.24 -5.11
N LYS A 30 12.24 -14.04 -4.65
CA LYS A 30 12.69 -14.43 -3.30
C LYS A 30 12.17 -13.42 -2.26
N ASP A 31 11.08 -12.72 -2.57
CA ASP A 31 10.70 -11.51 -1.90
C ASP A 31 9.62 -11.86 -0.89
N ASP A 32 9.91 -11.68 0.39
CA ASP A 32 8.95 -11.79 1.49
C ASP A 32 7.99 -10.59 1.48
N ASN A 33 7.57 -10.09 0.30
CA ASN A 33 6.68 -8.93 0.20
C ASN A 33 5.23 -9.29 0.59
N TYR A 34 4.44 -8.28 0.98
CA TYR A 34 3.04 -8.46 1.38
C TYR A 34 2.21 -9.24 0.36
N PHE A 35 2.57 -9.14 -0.93
CA PHE A 35 1.78 -9.68 -2.04
C PHE A 35 2.17 -11.11 -2.43
N SER A 36 3.22 -11.67 -1.83
CA SER A 36 3.75 -12.98 -2.18
C SER A 36 3.03 -14.09 -1.44
N GLY A 37 2.41 -15.00 -2.19
CA GLY A 37 1.75 -16.19 -1.65
C GLY A 37 0.47 -15.91 -0.88
N ILE A 38 -0.24 -14.81 -1.21
CA ILE A 38 -1.58 -14.47 -0.70
C ILE A 38 -2.57 -14.25 -1.85
N ASP A 39 -3.86 -14.42 -1.54
CA ASP A 39 -4.96 -14.10 -2.46
C ASP A 39 -5.22 -12.59 -2.45
N ARG A 40 -5.46 -12.02 -3.63
CA ARG A 40 -5.59 -10.57 -3.81
C ARG A 40 -6.88 -10.21 -4.53
N LEU A 41 -7.51 -9.15 -4.05
CA LEU A 41 -8.69 -8.52 -4.64
C LEU A 41 -8.37 -7.06 -4.98
N TRP A 42 -8.50 -6.73 -6.26
CA TRP A 42 -8.24 -5.39 -6.77
C TRP A 42 -9.52 -4.77 -7.29
N TYR A 43 -9.74 -3.51 -6.94
CA TYR A 43 -10.75 -2.64 -7.54
C TYR A 43 -10.04 -1.43 -8.13
N GLU A 44 -10.14 -1.25 -9.44
CA GLU A 44 -9.40 -0.22 -10.18
C GLU A 44 -10.37 0.65 -10.98
N PHE A 45 -10.23 1.98 -10.85
CA PHE A 45 -11.08 2.96 -11.50
C PHE A 45 -10.37 4.32 -11.60
N LYS A 46 -10.84 5.17 -12.51
CA LYS A 46 -10.26 6.52 -12.70
C LYS A 46 -10.80 7.53 -11.68
N PRO A 47 -9.96 8.48 -11.21
CA PRO A 47 -10.37 9.53 -10.27
C PRO A 47 -11.49 10.44 -10.75
N ASP A 48 -11.59 10.67 -12.05
CA ASP A 48 -12.61 11.50 -12.68
C ASP A 48 -13.92 10.74 -12.99
N TYR A 49 -14.02 9.47 -12.62
CA TYR A 49 -15.18 8.66 -12.97
C TYR A 49 -16.37 8.94 -12.04
N LYS A 50 -17.26 9.84 -12.49
CA LYS A 50 -18.43 10.36 -11.76
C LYS A 50 -19.37 9.34 -11.12
N LYS A 51 -19.35 8.07 -11.53
CA LYS A 51 -20.18 7.01 -10.91
C LYS A 51 -19.56 6.45 -9.62
N VAL A 52 -18.30 6.76 -9.35
CA VAL A 52 -17.61 6.37 -8.12
C VAL A 52 -17.42 7.59 -7.24
N ASN A 53 -17.99 7.54 -6.04
CA ASN A 53 -17.73 8.54 -5.02
C ASN A 53 -16.49 8.15 -4.24
N PHE A 54 -15.37 8.84 -4.49
CA PHE A 54 -14.09 8.54 -3.83
C PHE A 54 -14.14 8.72 -2.32
N HIS A 55 -14.90 9.69 -1.83
CA HIS A 55 -15.07 9.87 -0.39
C HIS A 55 -15.71 8.60 0.22
N ASP A 56 -16.76 8.07 -0.42
CA ASP A 56 -17.42 6.85 0.08
C ASP A 56 -16.52 5.63 -0.02
N VAL A 57 -15.70 5.53 -1.08
CA VAL A 57 -14.70 4.47 -1.21
C VAL A 57 -13.79 4.45 0.01
N ILE A 58 -13.19 5.59 0.36
CA ILE A 58 -12.18 5.66 1.42
C ILE A 58 -12.84 5.58 2.81
N TYR A 59 -13.92 6.31 3.07
CA TYR A 59 -14.46 6.42 4.42
C TYR A 59 -15.45 5.30 4.79
N THR A 60 -16.06 4.65 3.80
CA THR A 60 -17.14 3.67 4.00
C THR A 60 -16.85 2.31 3.38
N ASN A 61 -16.66 2.22 2.06
CA ASN A 61 -16.64 0.92 1.37
C ASN A 61 -15.36 0.13 1.63
N PHE A 62 -14.22 0.79 1.65
CA PHE A 62 -12.95 0.13 1.91
C PHE A 62 -12.88 -0.45 3.34
N PRO A 63 -13.27 0.29 4.40
CA PRO A 63 -13.43 -0.27 5.74
C PRO A 63 -14.38 -1.47 5.80
N GLN A 64 -15.52 -1.43 5.11
CA GLN A 64 -16.47 -2.56 5.07
C GLN A 64 -15.85 -3.82 4.46
N VAL A 65 -15.06 -3.66 3.38
CA VAL A 65 -14.35 -4.79 2.77
C VAL A 65 -13.32 -5.38 3.74
N VAL A 66 -12.60 -4.53 4.48
CA VAL A 66 -11.65 -4.97 5.51
C VAL A 66 -12.36 -5.76 6.61
N GLU A 67 -13.51 -5.32 7.10
CA GLU A 67 -14.28 -6.04 8.12
C GLU A 67 -14.82 -7.40 7.64
N ILE A 68 -15.14 -7.53 6.36
CA ILE A 68 -15.64 -8.78 5.78
C ILE A 68 -14.51 -9.79 5.55
N ILE A 69 -13.35 -9.30 5.09
CA ILE A 69 -12.24 -10.15 4.64
C ILE A 69 -11.23 -10.41 5.75
N GLU A 70 -11.13 -9.51 6.74
CA GLU A 70 -10.13 -9.53 7.82
C GLU A 70 -8.71 -9.78 7.29
N PRO A 71 -8.24 -8.98 6.30
CA PRO A 71 -6.92 -9.18 5.71
C PRO A 71 -5.83 -8.79 6.73
N ARG A 72 -4.60 -9.29 6.57
CA ARG A 72 -3.45 -8.77 7.34
C ARG A 72 -3.16 -7.30 7.01
N VAL A 73 -3.30 -6.95 5.73
CA VAL A 73 -2.99 -5.63 5.18
C VAL A 73 -3.96 -5.31 4.06
N ALA A 74 -4.40 -4.06 3.98
CA ALA A 74 -5.14 -3.55 2.83
C ALA A 74 -4.64 -2.14 2.48
N GLU A 75 -4.50 -1.85 1.19
CA GLU A 75 -3.91 -0.58 0.73
C GLU A 75 -4.68 0.03 -0.44
N ASN A 76 -4.69 1.35 -0.52
CA ASN A 76 -5.15 2.10 -1.69
C ASN A 76 -3.94 2.54 -2.52
N TYR A 77 -3.91 2.16 -3.80
CA TYR A 77 -2.85 2.57 -4.73
C TYR A 77 -3.29 3.71 -5.64
N TYR A 78 -2.42 4.71 -5.78
CA TYR A 78 -2.66 5.89 -6.59
C TYR A 78 -1.60 5.98 -7.67
N ALA A 79 -2.02 5.83 -8.93
CA ALA A 79 -1.20 6.07 -10.13
C ALA A 79 0.22 5.48 -10.06
N ASP A 80 0.37 4.29 -9.47
CA ASP A 80 1.64 3.57 -9.29
C ASP A 80 2.72 4.37 -8.51
N TYR A 81 2.34 5.35 -7.70
CA TYR A 81 3.27 6.20 -6.96
C TYR A 81 4.18 5.43 -5.98
N ALA A 82 3.69 4.33 -5.42
CA ALA A 82 4.50 3.43 -4.62
C ALA A 82 5.68 2.86 -5.43
N ILE A 83 5.44 2.44 -6.68
CA ILE A 83 6.48 1.91 -7.57
C ILE A 83 7.51 3.00 -7.88
N TYR A 84 7.05 4.20 -8.27
CA TYR A 84 7.94 5.35 -8.52
C TYR A 84 8.79 5.70 -7.31
N TYR A 85 8.19 5.71 -6.12
CA TYR A 85 8.91 6.00 -4.88
C TYR A 85 9.95 4.92 -4.55
N GLU A 86 9.57 3.65 -4.64
CA GLU A 86 10.41 2.51 -4.29
C GLU A 86 11.55 2.32 -5.27
N GLU A 87 11.26 2.26 -6.57
CA GLU A 87 12.25 2.15 -7.64
C GLU A 87 13.02 3.47 -7.86
N GLY A 88 12.57 4.55 -7.23
CA GLY A 88 13.27 5.82 -7.07
C GLY A 88 13.39 6.63 -8.34
N TYR A 89 12.29 6.79 -9.08
CA TYR A 89 12.18 7.70 -10.22
C TYR A 89 10.83 8.44 -10.17
N ARG A 90 10.69 9.57 -10.87
CA ARG A 90 9.42 10.31 -10.91
C ARG A 90 8.50 9.81 -12.02
N PRO A 91 7.17 10.06 -11.94
CA PRO A 91 6.28 9.82 -13.07
C PRO A 91 6.79 10.49 -14.35
N GLY A 92 6.99 9.69 -15.41
CA GLY A 92 7.53 10.16 -16.70
C GLY A 92 9.05 10.05 -16.86
N GLU A 93 9.77 9.65 -15.80
CA GLU A 93 11.20 9.34 -15.86
C GLU A 93 11.43 7.83 -16.07
N SER A 94 12.66 7.44 -16.42
CA SER A 94 13.08 6.04 -16.52
C SER A 94 13.90 5.64 -15.29
N PRO A 95 13.70 4.44 -14.73
CA PRO A 95 14.53 3.95 -13.63
C PRO A 95 15.99 3.79 -14.07
N THR A 96 16.90 3.93 -13.10
CA THR A 96 18.31 3.54 -13.28
C THR A 96 18.47 2.11 -12.80
N PHE A 97 19.25 1.30 -13.52
CA PHE A 97 19.49 -0.10 -13.16
C PHE A 97 20.96 -0.35 -12.80
N ASP A 98 21.20 -1.28 -11.88
CA ASP A 98 22.54 -1.82 -11.61
C ASP A 98 22.98 -2.82 -12.70
N SER A 99 24.21 -3.30 -12.60
CA SER A 99 24.78 -4.28 -13.55
C SER A 99 24.06 -5.63 -13.56
N SER A 100 23.23 -5.90 -12.55
CA SER A 100 22.42 -7.11 -12.42
C SER A 100 20.98 -6.91 -12.95
N GLY A 101 20.65 -5.70 -13.41
CA GLY A 101 19.32 -5.36 -13.95
C GLY A 101 18.28 -5.00 -12.89
N PHE A 102 18.68 -4.76 -11.63
CA PHE A 102 17.77 -4.27 -10.60
C PHE A 102 17.71 -2.75 -10.57
N SER A 103 16.53 -2.18 -10.33
CA SER A 103 16.39 -0.73 -10.15
C SER A 103 17.19 -0.24 -8.94
N ILE A 104 17.86 0.90 -9.11
CA ILE A 104 18.56 1.63 -8.06
C ILE A 104 17.65 2.79 -7.66
N SER A 105 17.13 2.74 -6.44
CA SER A 105 16.29 3.81 -5.94
C SER A 105 17.12 5.07 -5.70
N LEU A 106 16.62 6.24 -6.08
CA LEU A 106 17.17 7.51 -5.61
C LEU A 106 16.96 7.73 -4.10
N VAL A 107 16.13 6.92 -3.44
CA VAL A 107 15.91 6.98 -1.99
C VAL A 107 16.93 6.08 -1.28
N PRO A 108 17.93 6.63 -0.55
CA PRO A 108 19.00 5.82 0.05
C PRO A 108 18.50 4.76 1.02
N ALA A 109 17.43 5.04 1.76
CA ALA A 109 16.82 4.11 2.70
C ALA A 109 16.30 2.83 2.02
N TYR A 110 15.77 2.93 0.80
CA TYR A 110 15.32 1.75 0.04
C TYR A 110 16.50 0.82 -0.28
N ASN A 111 17.60 1.40 -0.76
CA ASN A 111 18.80 0.64 -1.12
C ASN A 111 19.46 0.02 0.12
N ASP A 112 19.49 0.72 1.25
CA ASP A 112 20.03 0.21 2.51
C ASP A 112 19.23 -1.02 3.01
N LEU A 113 17.90 -0.95 2.98
CA LEU A 113 17.04 -2.09 3.33
C LEU A 113 17.36 -3.30 2.45
N ARG A 114 17.44 -3.11 1.13
CA ARG A 114 17.78 -4.19 0.19
C ARG A 114 19.19 -4.75 0.43
N ALA A 115 20.17 -3.90 0.70
CA ALA A 115 21.54 -4.33 1.01
C ALA A 115 21.61 -5.18 2.29
N ARG A 116 20.73 -4.92 3.27
CA ARG A 116 20.55 -5.73 4.48
C ARG A 116 19.69 -6.98 4.29
N GLY A 117 19.19 -7.23 3.08
CA GLY A 117 18.29 -8.35 2.78
C GLY A 117 16.86 -8.17 3.32
N ILE A 118 16.48 -6.94 3.70
CA ILE A 118 15.14 -6.62 4.15
C ILE A 118 14.31 -6.23 2.93
N THR A 119 13.18 -6.91 2.73
CA THR A 119 12.25 -6.60 1.64
C THR A 119 11.43 -5.36 2.02
N PRO A 120 11.48 -4.25 1.25
CA PRO A 120 10.55 -3.13 1.40
C PRO A 120 9.11 -3.61 1.21
N ASN A 121 8.20 -3.19 2.08
CA ASN A 121 6.82 -3.72 2.11
C ASN A 121 6.80 -5.26 2.24
N GLY A 122 7.77 -5.76 3.03
CA GLY A 122 7.91 -7.13 3.45
C GLY A 122 6.83 -7.54 4.44
N ARG A 123 6.62 -8.84 4.67
CA ARG A 123 5.65 -9.42 5.61
C ARG A 123 5.69 -8.76 7.00
N ASN A 124 6.87 -8.31 7.41
CA ASN A 124 7.17 -7.67 8.69
C ASN A 124 7.86 -6.30 8.51
N ASN A 125 7.66 -5.60 7.39
CA ASN A 125 8.33 -4.33 7.14
C ASN A 125 7.44 -3.37 6.35
N ILE A 126 6.94 -2.32 6.98
CA ILE A 126 6.19 -1.24 6.31
C ILE A 126 7.21 -0.23 5.79
N TYR A 127 7.32 -0.11 4.47
CA TYR A 127 8.20 0.86 3.83
C TYR A 127 7.45 1.99 3.14
N THR A 128 6.37 1.70 2.42
CA THR A 128 5.60 2.71 1.69
C THR A 128 4.27 2.92 2.38
N LEU A 129 3.97 4.17 2.71
CA LEU A 129 2.69 4.56 3.29
C LEU A 129 1.70 4.86 2.16
N SER A 130 0.75 3.96 1.94
CA SER A 130 -0.35 4.17 1.00
C SER A 130 -1.31 5.26 1.52
N PRO A 131 -1.94 6.09 0.65
CA PRO A 131 -2.79 7.22 1.08
C PRO A 131 -3.91 6.85 2.06
N ALA A 132 -4.47 5.65 1.92
CA ALA A 132 -5.29 5.01 2.94
C ALA A 132 -4.94 3.53 3.04
N CYS A 133 -4.84 3.02 4.27
CA CYS A 133 -4.43 1.65 4.52
C CYS A 133 -5.05 1.10 5.81
N TYR A 134 -5.03 -0.23 5.91
CA TYR A 134 -5.32 -0.97 7.11
C TYR A 134 -4.16 -1.91 7.43
N TRP A 135 -3.80 -1.98 8.71
CA TRP A 135 -2.83 -2.93 9.26
C TRP A 135 -3.47 -3.71 10.40
N ASP A 136 -3.43 -5.04 10.34
CA ASP A 136 -3.86 -5.88 11.47
C ASP A 136 -2.93 -5.73 12.67
N ASN A 137 -3.35 -6.24 13.83
CA ASN A 137 -2.55 -6.10 15.04
C ASN A 137 -1.18 -6.81 14.94
N ASP A 138 -1.12 -7.94 14.23
CA ASP A 138 0.13 -8.68 14.05
C ASP A 138 1.12 -7.90 13.18
N LEU A 139 0.67 -7.22 12.14
CA LEU A 139 1.50 -6.36 11.30
C LEU A 139 1.99 -5.14 12.08
N CYS A 140 1.13 -4.49 12.87
CA CYS A 140 1.57 -3.42 13.77
C CYS A 140 2.72 -3.91 14.67
N GLN A 141 2.54 -5.05 15.33
CA GLN A 141 3.53 -5.57 16.26
C GLN A 141 4.83 -6.00 15.57
N THR A 142 4.74 -6.67 14.41
CA THR A 142 5.90 -7.24 13.71
C THR A 142 6.68 -6.20 12.91
N ALA A 143 6.02 -5.19 12.33
CA ALA A 143 6.67 -4.15 11.54
C ALA A 143 7.03 -2.89 12.34
N LEU A 144 6.24 -2.52 13.35
CA LEU A 144 6.43 -1.28 14.11
C LEU A 144 6.95 -1.52 15.53
N GLY A 145 6.75 -2.73 16.07
CA GLY A 145 7.14 -3.08 17.43
C GLY A 145 6.12 -2.65 18.50
N TYR A 146 4.92 -2.21 18.10
CA TYR A 146 3.85 -1.79 19.01
C TYR A 146 2.47 -2.16 18.48
N ASP A 147 1.46 -2.14 19.35
CA ASP A 147 0.08 -2.50 19.03
C ASP A 147 -0.69 -1.39 18.29
N ARG A 148 -1.94 -1.71 17.89
CA ARG A 148 -2.84 -0.78 17.20
C ARG A 148 -3.06 0.54 17.97
N ASP A 149 -3.13 0.49 19.29
CA ASP A 149 -3.52 1.64 20.11
C ASP A 149 -2.40 2.65 20.17
N GLU A 150 -1.15 2.18 20.21
CA GLU A 150 0.03 3.03 20.07
C GLU A 150 0.14 3.66 18.67
N VAL A 151 -0.22 2.94 17.59
CA VAL A 151 -0.33 3.53 16.24
C VAL A 151 -1.34 4.69 16.24
N ILE A 152 -2.54 4.44 16.77
CA ILE A 152 -3.61 5.43 16.85
C ILE A 152 -3.14 6.65 17.66
N ARG A 153 -2.55 6.44 18.84
CA ARG A 153 -2.06 7.52 19.71
C ARG A 153 -1.02 8.39 19.00
N ARG A 154 -0.13 7.78 18.20
CA ARG A 154 0.90 8.49 17.44
C ARG A 154 0.34 9.33 16.30
N LEU A 155 -0.71 8.85 15.62
CA LEU A 155 -1.29 9.52 14.46
C LEU A 155 -2.48 10.43 14.78
N ALA A 156 -3.12 10.27 15.94
CA ALA A 156 -4.31 11.02 16.33
C ALA A 156 -4.08 12.54 16.20
N GLY A 157 -5.02 13.19 15.51
CA GLY A 157 -4.99 14.63 15.22
C GLY A 157 -3.94 15.07 14.18
N LYS A 158 -3.23 14.15 13.53
CA LYS A 158 -2.19 14.44 12.52
C LYS A 158 -2.55 13.96 11.12
N VAL A 159 -3.53 13.06 11.01
CA VAL A 159 -4.03 12.49 9.76
C VAL A 159 -5.54 12.76 9.66
N PRO A 160 -6.11 12.80 8.43
CA PRO A 160 -7.55 12.93 8.22
C PRO A 160 -8.41 11.96 9.06
N ASP A 161 -8.00 10.69 9.13
CA ASP A 161 -8.65 9.70 10.01
C ASP A 161 -7.64 8.65 10.47
N VAL A 162 -7.77 8.24 11.72
CA VAL A 162 -7.10 7.07 12.27
C VAL A 162 -8.00 6.48 13.34
N ARG A 163 -8.38 5.22 13.17
CA ARG A 163 -9.36 4.58 14.04
C ARG A 163 -9.15 3.07 14.18
N PRO A 164 -9.63 2.49 15.29
CA PRO A 164 -9.87 1.07 15.38
C PRO A 164 -10.72 0.56 14.21
N LEU A 165 -10.29 -0.50 13.54
CA LEU A 165 -11.09 -1.28 12.60
C LEU A 165 -10.74 -2.76 12.78
N ALA A 166 -11.72 -3.67 12.84
CA ALA A 166 -11.49 -5.08 13.21
C ALA A 166 -10.53 -5.21 14.41
N ASP A 167 -9.54 -6.10 14.34
CA ASP A 167 -8.45 -6.22 15.31
C ASP A 167 -7.29 -5.22 15.08
N GLY A 168 -7.30 -4.49 13.96
CA GLY A 168 -6.20 -3.64 13.50
C GLY A 168 -6.48 -2.14 13.52
N VAL A 169 -5.76 -1.38 12.71
CA VAL A 169 -5.92 0.08 12.61
C VAL A 169 -6.19 0.46 11.16
N TYR A 170 -7.20 1.31 10.97
CA TYR A 170 -7.46 1.96 9.69
C TYR A 170 -6.93 3.39 9.72
N ILE A 171 -6.20 3.78 8.67
CA ILE A 171 -5.49 5.05 8.58
C ILE A 171 -5.76 5.68 7.23
N ILE A 172 -6.12 6.96 7.23
CA ILE A 172 -6.20 7.80 6.04
C ILE A 172 -5.13 8.88 6.19
N PHE A 173 -3.99 8.74 5.51
CA PHE A 173 -2.97 9.79 5.43
C PHE A 173 -3.35 10.90 4.43
N ASN A 174 -4.09 10.55 3.38
CA ASN A 174 -4.59 11.50 2.39
C ASN A 174 -5.83 10.94 1.67
N ASP A 175 -6.89 11.74 1.57
CA ASP A 175 -8.16 11.38 0.93
C ASP A 175 -8.41 12.10 -0.41
N ASN A 176 -7.41 12.80 -0.95
CA ASN A 176 -7.54 13.49 -2.22
C ASN A 176 -7.41 12.49 -3.39
N PRO A 177 -8.47 12.25 -4.19
CA PRO A 177 -8.41 11.34 -5.36
C PRO A 177 -7.46 11.82 -6.46
N LEU A 178 -7.07 13.09 -6.43
CA LEU A 178 -6.14 13.74 -7.37
C LEU A 178 -4.79 14.03 -6.70
N LEU A 179 -4.37 13.18 -5.77
CA LEU A 179 -3.07 13.23 -5.12
C LEU A 179 -1.96 13.40 -6.17
N SER A 180 -1.09 14.40 -5.98
CA SER A 180 0.13 14.56 -6.79
C SER A 180 1.26 13.70 -6.23
N PHE A 181 2.26 13.41 -7.05
CA PHE A 181 3.44 12.65 -6.60
C PHE A 181 4.20 13.37 -5.47
N ASP A 182 4.33 14.71 -5.53
CA ASP A 182 4.98 15.46 -4.45
C ASP A 182 4.19 15.38 -3.12
N ASN A 183 2.86 15.39 -3.18
CA ASN A 183 2.02 15.17 -1.99
C ASN A 183 2.12 13.72 -1.49
N PHE A 184 2.29 12.75 -2.39
CA PHE A 184 2.57 11.37 -2.00
C PHE A 184 3.91 11.24 -1.27
N LEU A 185 4.97 11.93 -1.73
CA LEU A 185 6.25 12.00 -1.02
C LEU A 185 6.11 12.65 0.36
N ALA A 186 5.29 13.70 0.46
CA ALA A 186 5.01 14.36 1.74
C ALA A 186 4.41 13.40 2.77
N ILE A 187 3.53 12.48 2.35
CA ILE A 187 3.01 11.41 3.24
C ILE A 187 4.19 10.62 3.84
N GLN A 188 5.12 10.17 2.99
CA GLN A 188 6.27 9.37 3.45
C GLN A 188 7.12 10.15 4.46
N HIS A 189 7.52 11.37 4.11
CA HIS A 189 8.42 12.18 4.92
C HIS A 189 7.80 12.64 6.25
N THR A 190 6.50 12.93 6.26
CA THR A 190 5.82 13.41 7.46
C THR A 190 5.53 12.28 8.45
N PHE A 191 5.04 11.12 7.97
CA PHE A 191 4.48 10.12 8.88
C PHE A 191 5.42 8.98 9.24
N LYS A 192 6.42 8.67 8.41
CA LYS A 192 7.42 7.64 8.77
C LYS A 192 8.13 7.93 10.10
N PRO A 193 8.64 9.14 10.38
CA PRO A 193 9.30 9.41 11.66
C PRO A 193 8.35 9.29 12.86
N ILE A 194 7.09 9.67 12.69
CA ILE A 194 6.05 9.56 13.74
C ILE A 194 5.83 8.09 14.12
N LEU A 195 5.85 7.21 13.11
CA LEU A 195 5.67 5.77 13.26
C LEU A 195 6.97 5.02 13.59
N GLY A 196 8.13 5.70 13.62
CA GLY A 196 9.42 5.05 13.83
C GLY A 196 9.89 4.21 12.63
N LEU A 197 9.41 4.52 11.43
CA LEU A 197 9.78 3.88 10.17
C LEU A 197 10.96 4.59 9.50
N GLN A 198 11.70 3.84 8.67
CA GLN A 198 12.84 4.32 7.87
C GLN A 198 12.42 4.86 6.49
#